data_AF-A0A936BES1-F1
#
_entry.id   AF-A0A936BES1-F1
#
_cell.length_a   1.000
_cell.length_b   1.000
_cell.length_c   1.000
_cell.angle_alpha   90.00
_cell.angle_beta   90.00
_cell.angle_gamma   90.00
#
_symmetry.space_group_name_H-M   'P 1'
#
loop_
_entity.id
_entity.type
_entity.pdbx_description
1 polymer ?
#
loop_
_entity_poly.entity_id
_entity_poly.type
_entity_poly.pdbx_seq_one_letter_code
_entity_poly.pdbx_strand_id
1 'polypeptide(L)'
;MTEFNWQTDEDSRWEEVATLPPTPARPTNGRNRWLALLAVVVMGAAVVGFFYLRTQRFLRQTEAQVRQEVVSSYNMVMLAQQNRDNELLVSLLSGRDNDWVASQQQLLEQMGLLEREMFGLVANGAPVLADEGVELSADLNSALITATQVYTDGYGTAVTLAHTAQFRRGQNRWLMAPLEEDFWGPTQSQTTVRFLANYPARDAEIARRLLADLDRLVGQLCQQTYGLDCTRVPMRQQNIELVFSNDAAVLAALAQPLGVLDTLGEGAFEIPTPTLVGLPTDEASYRALLNGYASHLLPAWTMVPP
;
A
#
# COMPACT_ATOMS: atom_id res chain seq x y z
N MET A 1 82.53 -12.70 -55.60
CA MET A 1 81.35 -12.40 -54.77
C MET A 1 81.87 -12.05 -53.39
N THR A 2 81.44 -10.86 -52.91
CA THR A 2 81.64 -10.21 -51.58
C THR A 2 83.07 -9.96 -51.08
N GLU A 3 83.49 -8.83 -50.48
CA GLU A 3 83.04 -7.42 -50.43
C GLU A 3 84.11 -6.65 -49.61
N PHE A 4 84.84 -5.75 -50.26
CA PHE A 4 85.18 -4.37 -49.86
C PHE A 4 85.51 -3.97 -48.38
N ASN A 5 86.77 -3.52 -48.18
CA ASN A 5 87.28 -2.31 -47.46
C ASN A 5 87.06 -2.23 -45.91
N TRP A 6 87.92 -1.70 -45.03
CA TRP A 6 88.81 -0.52 -45.09
C TRP A 6 89.94 -0.59 -44.03
N GLN A 7 91.06 0.08 -44.38
CA GLN A 7 92.17 0.55 -43.55
C GLN A 7 91.68 1.46 -42.40
N THR A 8 92.38 1.66 -41.28
CA THR A 8 93.64 2.44 -41.19
C THR A 8 94.46 2.19 -39.93
N ASP A 9 95.75 2.46 -40.12
CA ASP A 9 96.84 2.71 -39.18
C ASP A 9 96.56 3.69 -38.02
N GLU A 10 97.47 3.57 -37.05
CA GLU A 10 98.07 4.63 -36.21
C GLU A 10 97.43 5.02 -34.86
N ASP A 11 98.11 4.53 -33.82
CA ASP A 11 98.79 5.30 -32.77
C ASP A 11 98.01 5.96 -31.61
N SER A 12 98.18 5.30 -30.46
CA SER A 12 98.93 5.83 -29.32
C SER A 12 98.55 7.23 -28.79
N ARG A 13 97.77 7.30 -27.71
CA ARG A 13 98.05 8.26 -26.61
C ARG A 13 97.31 7.95 -25.30
N TRP A 14 98.08 8.17 -24.24
CA TRP A 14 97.87 7.94 -22.81
C TRP A 14 96.60 8.52 -22.20
N GLU A 15 96.26 7.95 -21.03
CA GLU A 15 95.11 8.22 -20.18
C GLU A 15 94.88 9.71 -19.86
N GLU A 16 93.65 10.16 -20.07
CA GLU A 16 93.04 11.25 -19.31
C GLU A 16 91.74 10.73 -18.70
N VAL A 17 91.77 10.49 -17.39
CA VAL A 17 90.56 10.29 -16.58
C VAL A 17 89.83 11.63 -16.56
N ALA A 18 88.91 11.81 -17.50
CA ALA A 18 87.93 12.88 -17.42
C ALA A 18 86.96 12.54 -16.29
N THR A 19 87.19 13.12 -15.11
CA THR A 19 86.19 13.17 -14.04
C THR A 19 84.92 13.80 -14.60
N LEU A 20 83.85 13.01 -14.69
CA LEU A 20 82.51 13.50 -15.00
C LEU A 20 82.19 14.66 -14.03
N PRO A 21 81.67 15.81 -14.51
CA PRO A 21 81.18 16.84 -13.60
C PRO A 21 80.08 16.24 -12.73
N PRO A 22 79.97 16.64 -11.44
CA PRO A 22 78.93 16.14 -10.57
C PRO A 22 77.57 16.40 -11.22
N THR A 23 76.80 15.35 -11.43
CA THR A 23 75.43 15.45 -11.93
C THR A 23 74.67 16.39 -10.97
N PRO A 24 74.04 17.48 -11.44
CA PRO A 24 73.32 18.36 -10.53
C PRO A 24 72.23 17.54 -9.83
N ALA A 25 72.23 17.56 -8.50
CA ALA A 25 71.21 16.92 -7.69
C ALA A 25 69.84 17.44 -8.13
N ARG A 26 69.02 16.56 -8.70
CA ARG A 26 67.67 16.86 -9.14
C ARG A 26 66.89 17.35 -7.90
N PRO A 27 66.37 18.59 -7.86
CA PRO A 27 65.65 19.06 -6.68
C PRO A 27 64.45 18.15 -6.48
N THR A 28 64.46 17.36 -5.40
CA THR A 28 63.34 16.50 -5.04
C THR A 28 62.23 17.39 -4.52
N ASN A 29 61.32 17.74 -5.43
CA ASN A 29 60.21 18.66 -5.20
C ASN A 29 59.11 17.96 -4.37
N GLY A 30 59.44 17.59 -3.11
CA GLY A 30 58.56 16.84 -2.21
C GLY A 30 57.27 17.57 -1.86
N ARG A 31 57.30 18.92 -1.86
CA ARG A 31 56.12 19.76 -1.62
C ARG A 31 55.09 19.69 -2.76
N ASN A 32 55.55 19.54 -4.01
CA ASN A 32 54.66 19.39 -5.17
C ASN A 32 53.96 18.02 -5.22
N ARG A 33 54.57 16.97 -4.65
CA ARG A 33 53.96 15.63 -4.62
C ARG A 33 52.75 15.57 -3.68
N TRP A 34 52.83 16.23 -2.53
CA TRP A 34 51.70 16.31 -1.60
C TRP A 34 50.55 17.17 -2.14
N LEU A 35 50.86 18.29 -2.81
CA LEU A 35 49.86 19.10 -3.50
C LEU A 35 49.18 18.33 -4.64
N ALA A 36 49.93 17.51 -5.39
CA ALA A 36 49.35 16.65 -6.42
C ALA A 36 48.43 15.57 -5.84
N LEU A 37 48.81 14.93 -4.73
CA LEU A 37 47.96 13.97 -4.03
C LEU A 37 46.68 14.62 -3.50
N LEU A 38 46.78 15.81 -2.91
CA LEU A 38 45.64 16.56 -2.41
C LEU A 38 44.70 16.97 -3.56
N ALA A 39 45.25 17.38 -4.71
CA ALA A 39 44.46 17.67 -5.91
C ALA A 39 43.70 16.42 -6.43
N VAL A 40 44.33 15.24 -6.42
CA VAL A 40 43.67 13.98 -6.81
C VAL A 40 42.56 13.61 -5.83
N VAL A 41 42.78 13.76 -4.52
CA VAL A 41 41.75 13.48 -3.50
C VAL A 41 40.58 14.45 -3.61
N VAL A 42 40.86 15.75 -3.77
CA VAL A 42 39.81 16.78 -3.96
C VAL A 42 39.03 16.54 -5.24
N MET A 43 39.71 16.18 -6.34
CA MET A 43 39.05 15.85 -7.59
C MET A 43 38.20 14.59 -7.47
N GLY A 44 38.70 13.55 -6.78
CA GLY A 44 37.92 12.34 -6.47
C GLY A 44 36.68 12.66 -5.62
N ALA A 45 36.83 13.47 -4.57
CA ALA A 45 35.73 13.91 -3.73
C ALA A 45 34.70 14.76 -4.50
N ALA A 46 35.16 15.64 -5.40
CA ALA A 46 34.29 16.45 -6.25
C ALA A 46 33.49 15.58 -7.23
N VAL A 47 34.13 14.57 -7.83
CA VAL A 47 33.45 13.61 -8.72
C VAL A 47 32.40 12.81 -7.96
N VAL A 48 32.76 12.23 -6.80
CA VAL A 48 31.81 11.48 -5.95
C VAL A 48 30.66 12.37 -5.50
N GLY A 49 30.94 13.60 -5.05
CA GLY A 49 29.93 14.58 -4.65
C GLY A 49 29.00 14.98 -5.80
N PHE A 50 29.55 15.17 -7.01
CA PHE A 50 28.75 15.47 -8.20
C PHE A 50 27.82 14.31 -8.56
N PHE A 51 28.32 13.07 -8.57
CA PHE A 51 27.49 11.89 -8.80
C PHE A 51 26.40 11.75 -7.73
N TYR A 52 26.75 11.90 -6.46
CA TYR A 52 25.79 11.83 -5.35
C TYR A 52 24.65 12.87 -5.50
N LEU A 53 25.01 14.14 -5.76
CA LEU A 53 24.04 15.21 -5.95
C LEU A 53 23.17 14.99 -7.20
N ARG A 54 23.74 14.45 -8.28
CA ARG A 54 23.01 14.14 -9.50
C ARG A 54 22.03 13.00 -9.30
N THR A 55 22.45 11.93 -8.63
CA THR A 55 21.59 10.79 -8.31
C THR A 55 20.44 11.21 -7.40
N GLN A 56 20.69 12.02 -6.36
CA GLN A 56 19.62 12.51 -5.49
C GLN A 56 18.60 13.39 -6.21
N ARG A 57 19.05 14.28 -7.11
CA ARG A 57 18.13 15.11 -7.90
C ARG A 57 17.31 14.27 -8.87
N PHE A 58 17.94 13.30 -9.53
CA PHE A 58 17.27 12.40 -10.46
C PHE A 58 16.20 11.57 -9.73
N LEU A 59 16.54 10.97 -8.58
CA LEU A 59 15.60 10.19 -7.78
C LEU A 59 14.37 11.02 -7.36
N ARG A 60 14.56 12.25 -6.88
CA ARG A 60 13.44 13.12 -6.49
C ARG A 60 12.55 13.52 -7.67
N GLN A 61 13.15 13.76 -8.84
CA GLN A 61 12.39 14.11 -10.05
C GLN A 61 11.59 12.91 -10.57
N THR A 62 12.20 11.72 -10.62
CA THR A 62 11.52 10.50 -11.01
C THR A 62 10.39 10.16 -10.05
N GLU A 63 10.62 10.27 -8.75
CA GLU A 63 9.58 10.01 -7.74
C GLU A 63 8.40 10.98 -7.85
N ALA A 64 8.67 12.28 -8.02
CA ALA A 64 7.61 13.28 -8.21
C ALA A 64 6.79 13.02 -9.48
N GLN A 65 7.44 12.66 -10.58
CA GLN A 65 6.76 12.30 -11.82
C GLN A 65 5.90 11.05 -11.63
N VAL A 66 6.45 9.99 -11.05
CA VAL A 66 5.73 8.74 -10.78
C VAL A 66 4.52 8.98 -9.87
N ARG A 67 4.69 9.76 -8.81
CA ARG A 67 3.59 10.17 -7.92
C ARG A 67 2.47 10.85 -8.70
N GLN A 68 2.80 11.76 -9.61
CA GLN A 68 1.80 12.42 -10.45
C GLN A 68 1.09 11.45 -11.41
N GLU A 69 1.80 10.49 -12.01
CA GLU A 69 1.19 9.46 -12.87
C GLU A 69 0.22 8.55 -12.10
N VAL A 70 0.58 8.18 -10.86
CA VAL A 70 -0.26 7.39 -9.96
C VAL A 70 -1.53 8.15 -9.59
N VAL A 71 -1.40 9.41 -9.17
CA VAL A 71 -2.55 10.30 -8.87
C VAL A 71 -3.45 10.47 -10.09
N SER A 72 -2.87 10.68 -11.28
CA SER A 72 -3.66 10.78 -12.51
C SER A 72 -4.45 9.50 -12.77
N SER A 73 -3.86 8.34 -12.53
CA SER A 73 -4.52 7.05 -12.75
C SER A 73 -5.66 6.83 -11.76
N TYR A 74 -5.46 7.21 -10.50
CA TYR A 74 -6.50 7.23 -9.47
C TYR A 74 -7.68 8.13 -9.83
N ASN A 75 -7.40 9.36 -10.27
CA ASN A 75 -8.45 10.29 -10.69
C ASN A 75 -9.28 9.73 -11.86
N MET A 76 -8.66 8.96 -12.77
CA MET A 76 -9.40 8.28 -13.85
C MET A 76 -10.29 7.15 -13.32
N VAL A 77 -9.87 6.43 -12.28
CA VAL A 77 -10.73 5.42 -11.61
C VAL A 77 -11.91 6.10 -10.94
N MET A 78 -11.67 7.20 -10.22
CA MET A 78 -12.75 7.98 -9.57
C MET A 78 -13.72 8.58 -10.60
N LEU A 79 -13.21 9.01 -11.76
CA LEU A 79 -14.04 9.47 -12.87
C LEU A 79 -14.90 8.34 -13.45
N ALA A 80 -14.31 7.15 -13.65
CA ALA A 80 -15.05 5.97 -14.11
C ALA A 80 -16.17 5.59 -13.12
N GLN A 81 -15.87 5.63 -11.82
CA GLN A 81 -16.86 5.41 -10.77
C GLN A 81 -17.99 6.45 -10.82
N GLN A 82 -17.65 7.74 -10.88
CA GLN A 82 -18.62 8.83 -10.89
C GLN A 82 -19.58 8.74 -12.08
N ASN A 83 -19.05 8.32 -13.24
CA ASN A 83 -19.83 8.17 -14.47
C ASN A 83 -20.47 6.79 -14.62
N ARG A 84 -20.23 5.86 -13.68
CA ARG A 84 -20.58 4.44 -13.78
C ARG A 84 -20.14 3.79 -15.10
N ASP A 85 -18.96 4.18 -15.57
CA ASP A 85 -18.37 3.71 -16.84
C ASP A 85 -17.56 2.44 -16.61
N ASN A 86 -18.19 1.28 -16.83
CA ASN A 86 -17.57 -0.02 -16.63
C ASN A 86 -16.43 -0.27 -17.65
N GLU A 87 -16.59 0.19 -18.90
CA GLU A 87 -15.55 0.01 -19.92
C GLU A 87 -14.28 0.78 -19.56
N LEU A 88 -14.44 2.04 -19.12
CA LEU A 88 -13.33 2.83 -18.61
C LEU A 88 -12.71 2.17 -17.38
N LEU A 89 -13.51 1.73 -16.41
CA LEU A 89 -13.01 1.08 -15.19
C LEU A 89 -12.15 -0.14 -15.53
N VAL A 90 -12.66 -1.07 -16.35
CA VAL A 90 -11.93 -2.29 -16.74
C VAL A 90 -10.59 -1.97 -17.38
N SER A 91 -10.52 -0.90 -18.19
CA SER A 91 -9.26 -0.47 -18.82
C SER A 91 -8.19 0.06 -17.84
N LEU A 92 -8.60 0.34 -16.59
CA LEU A 92 -7.77 0.86 -15.49
C LEU A 92 -7.46 -0.21 -14.44
N LEU A 93 -8.08 -1.40 -14.50
CA LEU A 93 -7.82 -2.50 -13.58
C LEU A 93 -6.63 -3.36 -14.03
N SER A 94 -5.92 -3.94 -13.07
CA SER A 94 -4.89 -4.93 -13.31
C SER A 94 -5.53 -6.27 -13.65
N GLY A 95 -5.39 -6.74 -14.90
CA GLY A 95 -5.88 -8.06 -15.34
C GLY A 95 -5.08 -9.26 -14.83
N ARG A 96 -4.35 -9.14 -13.70
CA ARG A 96 -3.59 -10.25 -13.10
C ARG A 96 -4.45 -11.15 -12.22
N ASP A 97 -5.57 -10.62 -11.73
CA ASP A 97 -6.49 -11.31 -10.82
C ASP A 97 -7.90 -11.13 -11.36
N ASN A 98 -8.44 -12.17 -11.99
CA ASN A 98 -9.74 -12.10 -12.66
C ASN A 98 -10.91 -12.03 -11.67
N ASP A 99 -10.79 -12.68 -10.51
CA ASP A 99 -11.85 -12.74 -9.51
C ASP A 99 -11.98 -11.38 -8.80
N TRP A 100 -10.85 -10.75 -8.50
CA TRP A 100 -10.83 -9.38 -8.00
C TRP A 100 -11.39 -8.39 -9.03
N VAL A 101 -11.01 -8.50 -10.31
CA VAL A 101 -11.55 -7.66 -11.39
C VAL A 101 -13.07 -7.79 -11.47
N ALA A 102 -13.59 -9.03 -11.50
CA ALA A 102 -15.02 -9.29 -11.52
C ALA A 102 -15.73 -8.65 -10.32
N SER A 103 -15.13 -8.72 -9.13
CA SER A 103 -15.67 -8.10 -7.92
C SER A 103 -15.72 -6.57 -8.01
N GLN A 104 -14.72 -5.92 -8.62
CA GLN A 104 -14.75 -4.47 -8.84
C GLN A 104 -15.84 -4.04 -9.82
N GLN A 105 -16.02 -4.80 -10.91
CA GLN A 105 -17.09 -4.56 -11.88
C GLN A 105 -18.46 -4.72 -11.21
N GLN A 106 -18.63 -5.79 -10.44
CA GLN A 106 -19.86 -6.05 -9.70
C GLN A 106 -20.17 -4.92 -8.71
N LEU A 107 -19.17 -4.44 -7.95
CA LEU A 107 -19.32 -3.31 -7.04
C LEU A 107 -19.77 -2.05 -7.80
N LEU A 108 -19.13 -1.73 -8.92
CA LEU A 108 -19.48 -0.57 -9.73
C LEU A 108 -20.92 -0.65 -10.25
N GLU A 109 -21.34 -1.82 -10.74
CA GLU A 109 -22.66 -2.05 -11.31
C GLU A 109 -23.77 -1.98 -10.25
N GLN A 110 -23.52 -2.54 -9.06
CA GLN A 110 -24.53 -2.64 -8.00
C GLN A 110 -24.68 -1.35 -7.21
N MET A 111 -23.58 -0.65 -6.92
CA MET A 111 -23.61 0.49 -6.03
C MET A 111 -22.60 1.59 -6.37
N GLY A 112 -21.37 1.24 -6.74
CA GLY A 112 -20.23 2.14 -6.89
C GLY A 112 -19.08 1.75 -5.97
N LEU A 113 -17.83 1.93 -6.39
CA LEU A 113 -16.65 1.42 -5.65
C LEU A 113 -16.51 2.00 -4.23
N LEU A 114 -16.89 3.27 -4.03
CA LEU A 114 -16.88 3.95 -2.73
C LEU A 114 -18.27 4.15 -2.13
N GLU A 115 -19.34 3.69 -2.76
CA GLU A 115 -20.67 3.80 -2.14
C GLU A 115 -20.78 2.83 -0.96
N ARG A 116 -21.47 3.23 0.11
CA ARG A 116 -21.57 2.46 1.36
C ARG A 116 -23.00 2.43 1.91
N GLU A 117 -23.98 2.48 1.01
CA GLU A 117 -25.40 2.54 1.36
C GLU A 117 -25.86 1.35 2.21
N MET A 118 -25.27 0.17 2.04
CA MET A 118 -25.57 -1.01 2.88
C MET A 118 -25.20 -0.79 4.36
N PHE A 119 -24.23 0.08 4.65
CA PHE A 119 -23.88 0.52 6.00
C PHE A 119 -24.68 1.75 6.45
N GLY A 120 -25.68 2.18 5.67
CA GLY A 120 -26.46 3.39 5.93
C GLY A 120 -25.68 4.68 5.68
N LEU A 121 -24.64 4.63 4.82
CA LEU A 121 -23.75 5.76 4.52
C LEU A 121 -23.89 6.18 3.06
N VAL A 122 -24.19 7.45 2.82
CA VAL A 122 -24.31 8.02 1.47
C VAL A 122 -23.12 8.92 1.19
N ALA A 123 -22.40 8.69 0.09
CA ALA A 123 -21.24 9.51 -0.25
C ALA A 123 -21.64 10.97 -0.52
N ASN A 124 -20.85 11.90 0.01
CA ASN A 124 -21.02 13.34 -0.15
C ASN A 124 -19.77 13.94 -0.81
N GLY A 125 -19.88 14.21 -2.11
CA GLY A 125 -18.78 14.78 -2.91
C GLY A 125 -17.74 13.75 -3.34
N ALA A 126 -16.65 14.24 -3.93
CA ALA A 126 -15.55 13.43 -4.41
C ALA A 126 -14.53 13.14 -3.30
N PRO A 127 -13.81 12.00 -3.36
CA PRO A 127 -12.78 11.69 -2.38
C PRO A 127 -11.60 12.65 -2.51
N VAL A 128 -11.01 13.00 -1.36
CA VAL A 128 -9.87 13.91 -1.25
C VAL A 128 -8.62 13.10 -0.91
N LEU A 129 -7.56 13.26 -1.69
CA LEU A 129 -6.27 12.63 -1.39
C LEU A 129 -5.68 13.22 -0.10
N ALA A 130 -5.14 12.36 0.76
CA ALA A 130 -4.38 12.85 1.92
C ALA A 130 -3.07 13.53 1.47
N ASP A 131 -2.57 14.49 2.25
CA ASP A 131 -1.35 15.27 1.90
C ASP A 131 -0.12 14.38 1.64
N GLU A 132 0.04 13.32 2.42
CA GLU A 132 1.05 12.27 2.25
C GLU A 132 0.43 10.96 1.74
N GLY A 133 -0.72 11.04 1.08
CA GLY A 133 -1.54 9.90 0.68
C GLY A 133 -1.00 9.06 -0.47
N VAL A 134 0.26 9.23 -0.91
CA VAL A 134 0.86 8.40 -1.96
C VAL A 134 2.19 7.84 -1.49
N GLU A 135 2.19 6.55 -1.22
CA GLU A 135 3.36 5.77 -0.85
C GLU A 135 3.84 4.98 -2.06
N LEU A 136 5.11 5.16 -2.43
CA LEU A 136 5.73 4.46 -3.55
C LEU A 136 6.67 3.37 -3.03
N SER A 137 6.64 2.20 -3.67
CA SER A 137 7.65 1.16 -3.48
C SER A 137 9.05 1.63 -3.89
N ALA A 138 10.08 1.02 -3.29
CA ALA A 138 11.47 1.37 -3.57
C ALA A 138 11.89 1.14 -5.03
N ASP A 139 11.23 0.21 -5.72
CA ASP A 139 11.45 -0.10 -7.14
C ASP A 139 10.52 0.68 -8.08
N LEU A 140 9.62 1.51 -7.53
CA LEU A 140 8.63 2.32 -8.25
C LEU A 140 7.70 1.50 -9.15
N ASN A 141 7.40 0.24 -8.79
CA ASN A 141 6.48 -0.62 -9.54
C ASN A 141 5.13 -0.84 -8.86
N SER A 142 5.01 -0.47 -7.58
CA SER A 142 3.74 -0.42 -6.84
C SER A 142 3.60 0.90 -6.08
N ALA A 143 2.35 1.29 -5.86
CA ALA A 143 2.00 2.47 -5.10
C ALA A 143 0.73 2.22 -4.27
N LEU A 144 0.67 2.76 -3.06
CA LEU A 144 -0.53 2.83 -2.26
C LEU A 144 -1.04 4.26 -2.24
N ILE A 145 -2.33 4.42 -2.48
CA ILE A 145 -3.01 5.70 -2.39
C ILE A 145 -4.00 5.65 -1.24
N THR A 146 -3.93 6.65 -0.35
CA THR A 146 -4.92 6.86 0.71
C THR A 146 -5.70 8.13 0.43
N ALA A 147 -7.02 8.00 0.37
CA ALA A 147 -7.96 9.10 0.16
C ALA A 147 -9.06 9.07 1.23
N THR A 148 -9.53 10.23 1.63
CA THR A 148 -10.67 10.38 2.53
C THR A 148 -11.95 10.66 1.74
N GLN A 149 -13.01 9.92 2.02
CA GLN A 149 -14.34 10.16 1.49
C GLN A 149 -15.25 10.62 2.63
N VAL A 150 -16.00 11.70 2.38
CA VAL A 150 -17.04 12.17 3.29
C VAL A 150 -18.35 11.47 2.93
N TYR A 151 -19.05 11.01 3.95
CA TYR A 151 -20.35 10.36 3.91
C TYR A 151 -21.33 11.11 4.80
N THR A 152 -22.61 10.87 4.57
CA THR A 152 -23.69 11.25 5.49
C THR A 152 -24.37 9.99 5.98
N ASP A 153 -24.54 9.86 7.30
CA ASP A 153 -25.32 8.76 7.87
C ASP A 153 -26.83 8.98 7.77
N GLY A 154 -27.63 7.99 8.16
CA GLY A 154 -29.10 8.08 8.19
C GLY A 154 -29.67 9.17 9.10
N TYR A 155 -28.85 9.82 9.94
CA TYR A 155 -29.23 10.91 10.83
C TYR A 155 -28.77 12.28 10.33
N GLY A 156 -28.10 12.35 9.18
CA GLY A 156 -27.56 13.60 8.64
C GLY A 156 -26.18 13.99 9.18
N THR A 157 -25.51 13.11 9.93
CA THR A 157 -24.18 13.35 10.49
C THR A 157 -23.12 13.11 9.43
N ALA A 158 -22.17 14.05 9.30
CA ALA A 158 -21.01 13.86 8.43
C ALA A 158 -20.04 12.83 9.03
N VAL A 159 -19.64 11.87 8.23
CA VAL A 159 -18.76 10.75 8.57
C VAL A 159 -17.61 10.74 7.57
N THR A 160 -16.37 10.69 8.04
CA THR A 160 -15.20 10.63 7.15
C THR A 160 -14.52 9.27 7.27
N LEU A 161 -14.36 8.57 6.15
CA LEU A 161 -13.63 7.30 6.09
C LEU A 161 -12.40 7.43 5.19
N ALA A 162 -11.31 6.78 5.59
CA ALA A 162 -10.10 6.67 4.81
C ALA A 162 -10.09 5.35 4.01
N HIS A 163 -9.89 5.47 2.71
CA HIS A 163 -9.83 4.35 1.76
C HIS A 163 -8.41 4.22 1.22
N THR A 164 -7.93 2.99 1.15
CA THR A 164 -6.63 2.69 0.54
C THR A 164 -6.83 1.90 -0.74
N ALA A 165 -6.18 2.32 -1.82
CA ALA A 165 -6.15 1.64 -3.09
C ALA A 165 -4.71 1.33 -3.50
N GLN A 166 -4.46 0.14 -4.05
CA GLN A 166 -3.15 -0.21 -4.60
C GLN A 166 -3.13 0.00 -6.12
N PHE A 167 -2.00 0.51 -6.60
CA PHE A 167 -1.69 0.62 -8.01
C PHE A 167 -0.41 -0.14 -8.31
N ARG A 168 -0.36 -0.79 -9.47
CA ARG A 168 0.83 -1.45 -10.00
C ARG A 168 1.18 -0.90 -11.37
N ARG A 169 2.48 -0.86 -11.66
CA ARG A 169 2.99 -0.43 -12.95
C ARG A 169 2.71 -1.50 -14.00
N GLY A 170 1.85 -1.18 -14.95
CA GLY A 170 1.70 -1.92 -16.20
C GLY A 170 2.78 -1.52 -17.22
N GLN A 171 2.64 -1.97 -18.46
CA GLN A 171 3.62 -1.65 -19.51
C GLN A 171 3.75 -0.13 -19.74
N ASN A 172 2.60 0.56 -19.84
CA ASN A 172 2.56 1.97 -20.23
C ASN A 172 1.80 2.89 -19.25
N ARG A 173 1.15 2.32 -18.22
CA ARG A 173 0.29 3.08 -17.28
C ARG A 173 0.25 2.40 -15.92
N TRP A 174 -0.20 3.14 -14.91
CA TRP A 174 -0.53 2.58 -13.61
C TRP A 174 -1.94 2.00 -13.65
N LEU A 175 -2.11 0.81 -13.07
CA LEU A 175 -3.36 0.08 -13.04
C LEU A 175 -3.73 -0.18 -11.59
N MET A 176 -5.01 -0.02 -11.25
CA MET A 176 -5.52 -0.37 -9.92
C MET A 176 -5.42 -1.89 -9.74
N ALA A 177 -4.95 -2.33 -8.59
CA ALA A 177 -4.66 -3.72 -8.29
C ALA A 177 -5.26 -4.11 -6.93
N PRO A 178 -5.49 -5.41 -6.68
CA PRO A 178 -5.81 -5.87 -5.33
C PRO A 178 -4.66 -5.53 -4.38
N LEU A 179 -5.01 -5.23 -3.13
CA LEU A 179 -4.06 -5.02 -2.04
C LEU A 179 -3.26 -6.30 -1.79
N GLU A 180 -1.93 -6.18 -1.70
CA GLU A 180 -1.01 -7.29 -1.47
C GLU A 180 -1.21 -7.99 -0.12
N GLU A 181 -0.86 -9.27 -0.04
CA GLU A 181 -0.98 -10.07 1.19
C GLU A 181 -0.21 -9.43 2.35
N ASP A 182 1.02 -8.94 2.08
CA ASP A 182 1.87 -8.26 3.06
C ASP A 182 1.23 -6.98 3.63
N PHE A 183 0.33 -6.33 2.88
CA PHE A 183 -0.38 -5.15 3.37
C PHE A 183 -1.33 -5.51 4.51
N TRP A 184 -2.02 -6.65 4.43
CA TRP A 184 -2.97 -7.12 5.44
C TRP A 184 -2.28 -7.64 6.70
N GLY A 185 -1.08 -8.21 6.52
CA GLY A 185 -0.36 -8.90 7.58
C GLY A 185 -1.03 -10.23 7.97
N PRO A 186 -0.49 -10.92 8.99
CA PRO A 186 -1.00 -12.22 9.39
C PRO A 186 -2.42 -12.13 9.94
N THR A 187 -3.21 -13.18 9.72
CA THR A 187 -4.52 -13.32 10.37
C THR A 187 -4.36 -13.49 11.88
N GLN A 188 -5.19 -12.79 12.64
CA GLN A 188 -5.31 -12.88 14.08
C GLN A 188 -6.70 -13.38 14.46
N SER A 189 -6.78 -14.07 15.60
CA SER A 189 -8.04 -14.57 16.14
C SER A 189 -8.29 -13.99 17.52
N GLN A 190 -9.55 -13.63 17.79
CA GLN A 190 -9.99 -13.19 19.10
C GLN A 190 -11.31 -13.84 19.49
N THR A 191 -11.42 -14.25 20.74
CA THR A 191 -12.65 -14.77 21.31
C THR A 191 -13.25 -13.76 22.29
N THR A 192 -14.55 -13.49 22.13
CA THR A 192 -15.38 -12.78 23.11
C THR A 192 -16.35 -13.75 23.78
N VAL A 193 -17.35 -13.24 24.50
CA VAL A 193 -18.38 -14.09 25.12
C VAL A 193 -19.23 -14.80 24.05
N ARG A 194 -19.45 -14.17 22.88
CA ARG A 194 -20.36 -14.68 21.84
C ARG A 194 -19.69 -14.95 20.49
N PHE A 195 -18.51 -14.37 20.25
CA PHE A 195 -17.87 -14.39 18.94
C PHE A 195 -16.49 -15.02 18.98
N LEU A 196 -16.16 -15.78 17.94
CA LEU A 196 -14.80 -16.15 17.57
C LEU A 196 -14.50 -15.42 16.26
N ALA A 197 -13.66 -14.39 16.32
CA ALA A 197 -13.41 -13.54 15.17
C ALA A 197 -12.01 -13.76 14.60
N ASN A 198 -11.92 -13.89 13.28
CA ASN A 198 -10.67 -13.90 12.51
C ASN A 198 -10.56 -12.60 11.70
N TYR A 199 -9.45 -11.89 11.82
CA TYR A 199 -9.23 -10.62 11.11
C TYR A 199 -7.74 -10.40 10.78
N PRO A 200 -7.42 -9.64 9.72
CA PRO A 200 -6.03 -9.31 9.40
C PRO A 200 -5.40 -8.42 10.48
N ALA A 201 -4.09 -8.59 10.73
CA ALA A 201 -3.35 -7.82 11.74
C ALA A 201 -3.45 -6.30 11.53
N ARG A 202 -3.54 -5.84 10.29
CA ARG A 202 -3.73 -4.42 9.96
C ARG A 202 -4.94 -3.80 10.64
N ASP A 203 -6.04 -4.55 10.70
CA ASP A 203 -7.32 -4.06 11.26
C ASP A 203 -7.49 -4.43 12.73
N ALA A 204 -6.47 -4.99 13.38
CA ALA A 204 -6.59 -5.54 14.72
C ALA A 204 -7.15 -4.56 15.75
N GLU A 205 -6.74 -3.29 15.71
CA GLU A 205 -7.22 -2.31 16.70
C GLU A 205 -8.72 -2.03 16.54
N ILE A 206 -9.18 -1.78 15.31
CA ILE A 206 -10.59 -1.50 15.03
C ILE A 206 -11.43 -2.76 15.19
N ALA A 207 -10.96 -3.92 14.72
CA ALA A 207 -11.65 -5.19 14.85
C ALA A 207 -11.87 -5.56 16.32
N ARG A 208 -10.83 -5.46 17.17
CA ARG A 208 -10.95 -5.70 18.62
C ARG A 208 -12.00 -4.80 19.27
N ARG A 209 -11.99 -3.52 18.92
CA ARG A 209 -12.94 -2.54 19.44
C ARG A 209 -14.36 -2.82 18.97
N LEU A 210 -14.54 -3.08 17.68
CA LEU A 210 -15.80 -3.41 17.04
C LEU A 210 -16.41 -4.67 17.66
N LEU A 211 -15.63 -5.72 17.86
CA LEU A 211 -16.07 -6.97 18.48
C LEU A 211 -16.57 -6.77 19.92
N ALA A 212 -15.86 -5.98 20.72
CA ALA A 212 -16.28 -5.68 22.08
C ALA A 212 -17.59 -4.88 22.14
N ASP A 213 -17.79 -3.96 21.20
CA ASP A 213 -19.02 -3.17 21.11
C ASP A 213 -20.19 -3.99 20.54
N LEU A 214 -19.96 -4.83 19.53
CA LEU A 214 -20.96 -5.77 19.00
C LEU A 214 -21.41 -6.79 20.05
N ASP A 215 -20.47 -7.37 20.81
CA ASP A 215 -20.80 -8.29 21.90
C ASP A 215 -21.69 -7.61 22.96
N ARG A 216 -21.41 -6.34 23.27
CA ARG A 216 -22.24 -5.54 24.18
C ARG A 216 -23.64 -5.29 23.61
N LEU A 217 -23.75 -4.93 22.33
CA LEU A 217 -25.04 -4.69 21.67
C LEU A 217 -25.91 -5.95 21.67
N VAL A 218 -25.33 -7.10 21.31
CA VAL A 218 -26.03 -8.39 21.37
C VAL A 218 -26.46 -8.70 22.81
N GLY A 219 -25.58 -8.47 23.79
CA GLY A 219 -25.93 -8.63 25.21
C GLY A 219 -27.07 -7.75 25.69
N GLN A 220 -27.16 -6.50 25.21
CA GLN A 220 -28.25 -5.59 25.52
C GLN A 220 -29.57 -6.04 24.88
N LEU A 221 -29.55 -6.43 23.61
CA LEU A 221 -30.74 -6.92 22.89
C LEU A 221 -31.29 -8.19 23.54
N CYS A 222 -30.41 -9.11 23.93
CA CYS A 222 -30.76 -10.27 24.73
C CYS A 222 -31.57 -9.94 25.98
N GLN A 223 -31.06 -9.01 26.79
CA GLN A 223 -31.68 -8.62 28.06
C GLN A 223 -33.00 -7.89 27.82
N GLN A 224 -33.06 -7.01 26.83
CA GLN A 224 -34.25 -6.19 26.54
C GLN A 224 -35.38 -6.99 25.89
N THR A 225 -35.06 -7.84 24.91
CA THR A 225 -36.07 -8.55 24.10
C THR A 225 -36.62 -9.78 24.81
N TYR A 226 -35.75 -10.53 25.51
CA TYR A 226 -36.13 -11.83 26.06
C TYR A 226 -36.12 -11.88 27.59
N GLY A 227 -35.62 -10.85 28.28
CA GLY A 227 -35.42 -10.89 29.73
C GLY A 227 -34.47 -12.01 30.18
N LEU A 228 -33.69 -12.58 29.24
CA LEU A 228 -32.81 -13.71 29.47
C LEU A 228 -31.38 -13.21 29.68
N ASP A 229 -30.68 -13.86 30.61
CA ASP A 229 -29.23 -13.81 30.66
C ASP A 229 -28.69 -14.70 29.54
N CYS A 230 -28.35 -14.10 28.39
CA CYS A 230 -27.79 -14.82 27.24
C CYS A 230 -26.44 -15.50 27.51
N THR A 231 -25.85 -15.34 28.70
CA THR A 231 -24.73 -16.19 29.12
C THR A 231 -25.18 -17.58 29.58
N ARG A 232 -26.49 -17.76 29.83
CA ARG A 232 -27.10 -19.00 30.38
C ARG A 232 -28.11 -19.65 29.44
N VAL A 233 -28.46 -19.01 28.33
CA VAL A 233 -29.26 -19.67 27.29
C VAL A 233 -28.36 -20.73 26.66
N PRO A 234 -28.76 -22.01 26.65
CA PRO A 234 -27.97 -23.08 26.05
C PRO A 234 -28.08 -23.01 24.52
N MET A 235 -27.71 -21.88 23.92
CA MET A 235 -27.24 -21.90 22.53
C MET A 235 -25.93 -22.67 22.58
N ARG A 236 -25.99 -23.90 22.10
CA ARG A 236 -24.96 -24.94 22.22
C ARG A 236 -23.56 -24.42 21.88
N GLN A 237 -22.74 -24.12 22.88
CA GLN A 237 -21.27 -24.27 22.94
C GLN A 237 -20.39 -23.76 21.77
N GLN A 238 -20.91 -23.03 20.78
CA GLN A 238 -20.13 -22.54 19.66
C GLN A 238 -20.21 -21.02 19.64
N ASN A 239 -19.06 -20.39 19.85
CA ASN A 239 -18.90 -18.98 19.52
C ASN A 239 -19.28 -18.81 18.05
N ILE A 240 -20.07 -17.79 17.74
CA ILE A 240 -20.38 -17.46 16.34
C ILE A 240 -19.06 -17.09 15.68
N GLU A 241 -18.67 -17.84 14.65
CA GLU A 241 -17.46 -17.55 13.91
C GLU A 241 -17.70 -16.32 13.01
N LEU A 242 -16.92 -15.27 13.21
CA LEU A 242 -16.91 -14.05 12.40
C LEU A 242 -15.61 -14.00 11.62
N VAL A 243 -15.69 -13.91 10.29
CA VAL A 243 -14.49 -13.79 9.45
C VAL A 243 -14.51 -12.43 8.79
N PHE A 244 -13.57 -11.56 9.17
CA PHE A 244 -13.33 -10.30 8.48
C PHE A 244 -12.51 -10.58 7.22
N SER A 245 -13.21 -10.71 6.11
CA SER A 245 -12.66 -10.99 4.79
C SER A 245 -12.05 -9.74 4.15
N ASN A 246 -10.88 -9.91 3.53
CA ASN A 246 -10.24 -8.92 2.68
C ASN A 246 -10.60 -9.10 1.19
N ASP A 247 -11.56 -9.97 0.88
CA ASP A 247 -12.11 -10.12 -0.46
C ASP A 247 -13.18 -9.05 -0.75
N ALA A 248 -13.02 -8.35 -1.87
CA ALA A 248 -13.99 -7.35 -2.34
C ALA A 248 -15.34 -7.99 -2.71
N ALA A 249 -15.38 -9.28 -3.05
CA ALA A 249 -16.61 -10.01 -3.31
C ALA A 249 -17.56 -10.00 -2.12
N VAL A 250 -17.04 -10.05 -0.88
CA VAL A 250 -17.87 -10.01 0.33
C VAL A 250 -18.57 -8.66 0.47
N LEU A 251 -17.88 -7.55 0.13
CA LEU A 251 -18.51 -6.24 0.11
C LEU A 251 -19.61 -6.16 -0.97
N ALA A 252 -19.37 -6.74 -2.14
CA ALA A 252 -20.37 -6.79 -3.22
C ALA A 252 -21.58 -7.66 -2.85
N ALA A 253 -21.37 -8.77 -2.15
CA ALA A 253 -22.45 -9.64 -1.68
C ALA A 253 -23.38 -8.93 -0.69
N LEU A 254 -22.83 -8.11 0.21
CA LEU A 254 -23.62 -7.32 1.17
C LEU A 254 -24.50 -6.25 0.51
N ALA A 255 -24.18 -5.82 -0.72
CA ALA A 255 -25.01 -4.89 -1.47
C ALA A 255 -26.33 -5.55 -1.95
N GLN A 256 -26.43 -6.88 -1.92
CA GLN A 256 -27.61 -7.60 -2.39
C GLN A 256 -28.64 -7.80 -1.25
N PRO A 257 -29.96 -7.67 -1.53
CA PRO A 257 -31.02 -7.81 -0.53
C PRO A 257 -31.07 -9.15 0.22
N LEU A 258 -30.49 -10.21 -0.35
CA LEU A 258 -30.46 -11.56 0.21
C LEU A 258 -29.03 -12.05 0.55
N GLY A 259 -27.99 -11.23 0.34
CA GLY A 259 -26.59 -11.69 0.40
C GLY A 259 -26.14 -12.18 1.79
N VAL A 260 -26.77 -11.67 2.85
CA VAL A 260 -26.52 -12.11 4.23
C VAL A 260 -27.14 -13.50 4.51
N LEU A 261 -28.17 -13.92 3.77
CA LEU A 261 -28.86 -15.19 4.02
C LEU A 261 -28.16 -16.39 3.37
N ASP A 262 -27.44 -16.19 2.26
CA ASP A 262 -26.67 -17.26 1.59
C ASP A 262 -25.38 -17.62 2.35
N THR A 263 -24.80 -16.68 3.11
CA THR A 263 -23.63 -16.92 3.97
C THR A 263 -23.97 -17.60 5.30
N LEU A 264 -25.26 -17.76 5.63
CA LEU A 264 -25.72 -18.42 6.86
C LEU A 264 -25.71 -19.95 6.78
N GLY A 265 -25.37 -20.53 5.63
CA GLY A 265 -25.53 -21.96 5.36
C GLY A 265 -24.78 -22.88 6.33
N GLU A 266 -23.46 -22.70 6.53
CA GLU A 266 -22.63 -23.78 7.10
C GLU A 266 -21.37 -23.34 7.89
N GLY A 267 -21.40 -22.27 8.70
CA GLY A 267 -20.55 -22.22 9.91
C GLY A 267 -19.85 -20.91 10.27
N ALA A 268 -19.53 -20.03 9.33
CA ALA A 268 -18.86 -18.76 9.61
C ALA A 268 -19.54 -17.59 8.91
N PHE A 269 -19.74 -16.49 9.63
CA PHE A 269 -20.32 -15.26 9.09
C PHE A 269 -19.21 -14.37 8.55
N GLU A 270 -19.09 -14.34 7.22
CA GLU A 270 -18.12 -13.51 6.52
C GLU A 270 -18.62 -12.07 6.39
N ILE A 271 -17.79 -11.13 6.79
CA ILE A 271 -18.02 -9.68 6.71
C ILE A 271 -16.79 -9.00 6.11
N PRO A 272 -16.95 -7.87 5.41
CA PRO A 272 -15.81 -7.14 4.90
C PRO A 272 -14.95 -6.63 6.07
N THR A 273 -13.66 -6.53 5.83
CA THR A 273 -12.72 -5.87 6.75
C THR A 273 -12.99 -4.37 6.86
N PRO A 274 -12.72 -3.73 8.02
CA PRO A 274 -12.79 -2.28 8.16
C PRO A 274 -11.99 -1.52 7.11
N THR A 275 -10.81 -2.01 6.70
CA THR A 275 -10.05 -1.38 5.62
C THR A 275 -10.78 -1.40 4.26
N LEU A 276 -11.50 -2.48 3.91
CA LEU A 276 -12.29 -2.52 2.67
C LEU A 276 -13.49 -1.56 2.71
N VAL A 277 -14.17 -1.49 3.86
CA VAL A 277 -15.30 -0.57 4.04
C VAL A 277 -14.81 0.88 4.06
N GLY A 278 -13.69 1.15 4.70
CA GLY A 278 -13.12 2.47 4.94
C GLY A 278 -12.83 2.67 6.42
N LEU A 279 -11.59 3.08 6.74
CA LEU A 279 -11.14 3.23 8.12
C LEU A 279 -11.72 4.53 8.73
N PRO A 280 -12.27 4.48 9.95
CA PRO A 280 -12.80 5.66 10.60
C PRO A 280 -11.68 6.62 11.00
N THR A 281 -11.85 7.91 10.70
CA THR A 281 -10.89 8.98 11.09
C THR A 281 -11.14 9.55 12.48
N ASP A 282 -12.34 9.36 13.02
CA ASP A 282 -12.75 9.87 14.33
C ASP A 282 -13.82 8.96 14.98
N GLU A 283 -14.26 9.34 16.18
CA GLU A 283 -15.25 8.60 16.95
C GLU A 283 -16.63 8.57 16.27
N ALA A 284 -17.04 9.64 15.59
CA ALA A 284 -18.33 9.68 14.90
C ALA A 284 -18.33 8.70 13.72
N SER A 285 -17.25 8.70 12.94
CA SER A 285 -17.04 7.73 11.86
C SER A 285 -17.01 6.29 12.37
N TYR A 286 -16.35 6.05 13.51
CA TYR A 286 -16.36 4.72 14.13
C TYR A 286 -17.77 4.28 14.53
N ARG A 287 -18.57 5.16 15.14
CA ARG A 287 -19.94 4.84 15.53
C ARG A 287 -20.83 4.53 14.34
N ALA A 288 -20.69 5.28 13.26
CA ALA A 288 -21.42 5.03 12.03
C ALA A 288 -21.05 3.66 11.42
N LEU A 289 -19.75 3.33 11.41
CA LEU A 289 -19.26 2.02 10.97
C LEU A 289 -19.81 0.88 11.85
N LEU A 290 -19.75 1.03 13.19
CA LEU A 290 -20.33 0.08 14.14
C LEU A 290 -21.82 -0.16 13.87
N ASN A 291 -22.59 0.90 13.61
CA ASN A 291 -24.01 0.79 13.33
C ASN A 291 -24.28 -0.02 12.05
N GLY A 292 -23.50 0.18 10.99
CA GLY A 292 -23.64 -0.57 9.75
C GLY A 292 -23.26 -2.06 9.90
N TYR A 293 -22.19 -2.39 10.62
CA TYR A 293 -21.91 -3.80 10.96
C TYR A 293 -23.02 -4.42 11.82
N ALA A 294 -23.53 -3.68 12.80
CA ALA A 294 -24.62 -4.14 13.65
C ALA A 294 -25.91 -4.38 12.85
N SER A 295 -26.23 -3.54 11.85
CA SER A 295 -27.43 -3.73 11.03
C SER A 295 -27.39 -4.99 10.16
N HIS A 296 -26.20 -5.50 9.83
CA HIS A 296 -26.07 -6.79 9.13
C HIS A 296 -26.09 -7.99 10.09
N LEU A 297 -25.48 -7.86 11.26
CA LEU A 297 -25.36 -8.97 12.23
C LEU A 297 -26.64 -9.21 13.04
N LEU A 298 -27.35 -8.16 13.43
CA LEU A 298 -28.46 -8.27 14.39
C LEU A 298 -29.72 -8.90 13.80
N PRO A 299 -30.17 -8.57 12.56
CA PRO A 299 -31.29 -9.28 11.94
C PRO A 299 -30.99 -10.76 11.71
N ALA A 300 -29.77 -11.09 11.27
CA ALA A 300 -29.30 -12.47 11.16
C ALA A 300 -29.40 -13.20 12.51
N TRP A 301 -29.11 -12.50 13.60
CA TRP A 301 -29.23 -13.03 14.96
C TRP A 301 -30.67 -13.32 15.38
N THR A 302 -31.65 -12.50 14.97
CA THR A 302 -33.08 -12.73 15.28
C THR A 302 -33.72 -13.87 14.48
N MET A 303 -33.10 -14.32 13.38
CA MET A 303 -33.60 -15.40 12.53
C MET A 303 -33.10 -16.78 12.94
N VAL A 304 -32.15 -16.88 13.89
CA VAL A 304 -31.74 -18.16 14.47
C VAL A 304 -32.76 -18.55 15.54
N PRO A 305 -33.64 -19.56 15.31
CA PRO A 305 -34.59 -19.98 16.32
C PRO A 305 -33.87 -20.58 17.54
N PRO A 306 -34.46 -20.49 18.75
CA PRO A 306 -33.90 -21.05 19.98
C PRO A 306 -33.73 -22.57 19.95
#